data_AF-A0A6G3XIY4-F1
#
_entry.id   AF-A0A6G3XIY4-F1
#
_cell.length_a   1.000
_cell.length_b   1.000
_cell.length_c   1.000
_cell.angle_alpha   90.00
_cell.angle_beta   90.00
_cell.angle_gamma   90.00
#
_symmetry.space_group_name_H-M   'P 1'
#
loop_
_entity.id
_entity.type
_entity.pdbx_description
1 polymer ?
#
loop_
_entity_poly.entity_id
_entity_poly.type
_entity_poly.pdbx_seq_one_letter_code
_entity_poly.pdbx_strand_id
1 'polypeptide(L)'
;CTTMKAPKDYDKPDGGDVELAVSRKKATGPGERIGSLLVNPGGPGGSAIGYLQGYAALGYPAQVRARYDMVAIDPRGVARSE
;
A
#
# COMPACT_ATOMS: atom_id res chain seq x y z
N CYS A 1 6.53 -2.47 7.53
CA CYS A 1 6.38 -1.20 6.80
C CYS A 1 7.72 -0.84 6.18
N THR A 2 7.71 -0.02 5.13
CA THR A 2 8.91 0.54 4.49
C THR A 2 8.53 1.86 3.81
N THR A 3 9.51 2.52 3.22
CA THR A 3 9.35 3.76 2.46
C THR A 3 9.87 3.54 1.05
N MET A 4 9.17 4.09 0.05
CA MET A 4 9.57 4.09 -1.35
C MET A 4 9.71 5.51 -1.84
N LYS A 5 10.77 5.80 -2.59
CA LYS A 5 10.96 7.12 -3.22
C LYS A 5 10.30 7.17 -4.59
N ALA A 6 9.71 8.31 -4.91
CA ALA A 6 9.26 8.64 -6.25
C ALA A 6 9.63 10.10 -6.55
N PRO A 7 9.90 10.48 -7.81
CA PRO A 7 10.23 11.85 -8.12
C PRO A 7 9.04 12.77 -7.82
N LYS A 8 9.35 13.93 -7.24
CA LYS A 8 8.36 14.98 -6.96
C LYS A 8 7.71 15.47 -8.25
N ASP A 9 8.55 15.69 -9.27
CA ASP A 9 8.19 16.07 -10.62
C ASP A 9 8.75 15.02 -11.59
N TYR A 10 7.87 14.32 -12.30
CA TYR A 10 8.30 13.28 -13.25
C TYR A 10 8.99 13.85 -14.49
N ASP A 11 8.77 15.12 -14.84
CA ASP A 11 9.49 15.80 -15.94
C ASP A 11 10.89 16.25 -15.51
N LYS A 12 11.15 16.28 -14.18
CA LYS A 12 12.44 16.62 -13.56
C LYS A 12 12.82 15.58 -12.50
N PRO A 13 13.13 14.33 -12.89
CA PRO A 13 13.31 13.22 -11.95
C PRO A 13 14.44 13.44 -10.94
N ASP A 14 15.47 14.21 -11.30
CA ASP A 14 16.58 14.58 -10.40
C ASP A 14 16.28 15.80 -9.51
N GLY A 15 15.09 16.38 -9.64
CA GLY A 15 14.63 17.58 -8.93
C GLY A 15 14.18 17.35 -7.49
N GLY A 16 14.37 16.15 -6.96
CA GLY A 16 14.00 15.74 -5.61
C GLY A 16 12.88 14.71 -5.57
N ASP A 17 12.83 13.97 -4.46
CA ASP A 17 11.90 12.88 -4.24
C ASP A 17 10.78 13.24 -3.26
N VAL A 18 9.68 12.51 -3.35
CA VAL A 18 8.71 12.30 -2.26
C VAL A 18 8.92 10.91 -1.67
N GLU A 19 8.73 10.80 -0.36
CA GLU A 19 8.79 9.57 0.40
C GLU A 19 7.38 9.01 0.58
N LEU A 20 7.12 7.85 0.00
CA LEU A 20 5.83 7.17 0.07
C LEU A 20 5.88 6.07 1.12
N ALA A 21 5.04 6.19 2.15
CA ALA A 21 4.89 5.15 3.16
C ALA A 21 4.18 3.92 2.58
N VAL A 22 4.77 2.74 2.78
CA VAL A 22 4.26 1.46 2.29
C VAL A 22 4.08 0.47 3.45
N SER A 23 2.94 -0.20 3.46
CA SER A 23 2.68 -1.31 4.39
C SER A 23 2.26 -2.57 3.64
N ARG A 24 2.60 -3.72 4.23
CA ARG A 24 2.32 -5.05 3.69
C ARG A 24 1.84 -5.97 4.81
N LYS A 25 0.71 -6.62 4.61
CA LYS A 25 0.25 -7.77 5.37
C LYS A 25 0.48 -9.02 4.53
N LYS A 26 1.24 -9.99 5.06
CA LYS A 26 1.53 -11.23 4.34
C LYS A 26 0.27 -12.08 4.14
N ALA A 27 0.22 -12.81 3.03
CA ALA A 27 -0.78 -13.85 2.80
C ALA A 27 -0.82 -14.86 3.97
N THR A 28 -2.00 -15.36 4.31
CA THR A 28 -2.21 -16.19 5.51
C THR A 28 -2.42 -17.68 5.23
N GLY A 29 -2.57 -18.08 3.97
CA GLY A 29 -2.98 -19.43 3.58
C GLY A 29 -1.81 -20.35 3.26
N PRO A 30 -2.06 -21.67 3.20
CA PRO A 30 -1.08 -22.63 2.72
C PRO A 30 -0.86 -22.51 1.21
N GLY A 31 0.30 -22.98 0.74
CA GLY A 31 0.67 -22.97 -0.67
C GLY A 31 1.34 -21.69 -1.12
N GLU A 32 1.58 -21.58 -2.42
CA GLU A 32 2.34 -20.47 -2.99
C GLU A 32 1.51 -19.18 -3.06
N ARG A 33 2.15 -18.09 -2.63
CA ARG A 33 1.66 -16.73 -2.78
C ARG A 33 1.61 -16.37 -4.27
N ILE A 34 0.44 -15.94 -4.75
CA ILE A 34 0.26 -15.51 -6.15
C ILE A 34 0.94 -14.16 -6.37
N GLY A 35 0.74 -13.20 -5.47
CA GLY A 35 1.18 -11.83 -5.72
C GLY A 35 0.82 -10.84 -4.63
N SER A 36 0.99 -9.56 -4.95
CA SER A 36 0.59 -8.44 -4.10
C SER A 36 -0.73 -7.87 -4.60
N LEU A 37 -1.72 -7.75 -3.71
CA LEU A 37 -2.96 -7.03 -3.98
C LEU A 37 -2.85 -5.63 -3.37
N LEU A 38 -2.67 -4.63 -4.22
CA LEU A 38 -2.59 -3.22 -3.81
C LEU A 38 -4.00 -2.68 -3.55
N VAL A 39 -4.23 -2.07 -2.39
CA VAL A 39 -5.52 -1.50 -2.02
C VAL A 39 -5.45 0.02 -1.88
N ASN A 40 -6.55 0.69 -2.23
CA ASN A 40 -6.74 2.12 -2.05
C ASN A 40 -8.19 2.39 -1.57
N PRO A 41 -8.39 3.17 -0.49
CA PRO A 41 -9.72 3.43 0.06
C PRO A 41 -10.52 4.54 -0.65
N GLY A 42 -9.93 5.23 -1.64
CA GLY A 42 -10.52 6.45 -2.20
C GLY A 42 -10.33 7.68 -1.30
N GLY A 43 -11.33 8.58 -1.27
CA GLY A 43 -11.25 9.90 -0.64
C GLY A 43 -11.42 11.01 -1.69
N PRO A 44 -10.35 11.70 -2.13
CA PRO A 44 -8.92 11.54 -1.80
C PRO A 44 -8.54 12.01 -0.38
N GLY A 45 -7.31 11.73 0.06
CA GLY A 45 -6.78 12.11 1.39
C GLY A 45 -6.89 11.04 2.48
N GLY A 46 -7.51 9.90 2.19
CA GLY A 46 -7.57 8.76 3.12
C GLY A 46 -6.26 7.97 3.17
N SER A 47 -5.82 7.58 4.37
CA SER A 47 -4.66 6.70 4.54
C SER A 47 -4.99 5.28 4.06
N ALA A 48 -4.31 4.84 2.99
CA ALA A 48 -4.41 3.46 2.53
C ALA A 48 -3.80 2.48 3.53
N ILE A 49 -2.77 2.88 4.27
CA ILE A 49 -2.20 2.07 5.36
C ILE A 49 -3.23 1.89 6.48
N GLY A 50 -3.94 2.97 6.85
CA GLY A 50 -5.04 2.90 7.81
C GLY A 50 -6.16 1.96 7.34
N TYR A 51 -6.54 2.06 6.05
CA TYR A 51 -7.51 1.15 5.44
C TYR A 51 -7.07 -0.31 5.45
N LEU A 52 -5.79 -0.58 5.14
CA LEU A 52 -5.23 -1.93 5.20
C LEU A 52 -5.32 -2.51 6.62
N GLN A 53 -4.95 -1.72 7.63
CA GLN A 53 -4.93 -2.15 9.03
C GLN A 53 -6.35 -2.35 9.59
N GLY A 54 -7.28 -1.47 9.26
CA GLY A 54 -8.64 -1.49 9.83
C GLY A 54 -9.63 -2.39 9.08
N TYR A 55 -9.50 -2.49 7.75
CA TYR A 55 -10.51 -3.18 6.93
C TYR A 55 -9.89 -4.19 5.97
N ALA A 56 -8.98 -3.78 5.08
CA ALA A 56 -8.60 -4.64 3.95
C ALA A 56 -7.97 -5.98 4.37
N ALA A 57 -7.17 -5.99 5.44
CA ALA A 57 -6.54 -7.19 5.96
C ALA A 57 -7.53 -8.21 6.60
N LEU A 58 -8.78 -7.81 6.86
CA LEU A 58 -9.80 -8.63 7.51
C LEU A 58 -11.04 -8.86 6.62
N GLY A 59 -11.49 -7.80 5.93
CA GLY A 59 -12.73 -7.75 5.16
C GLY A 59 -12.67 -8.38 3.77
N TYR A 60 -11.47 -8.53 3.17
CA TYR A 60 -11.35 -9.28 1.92
C TYR A 60 -11.62 -10.78 2.14
N PRO A 61 -12.20 -11.49 1.16
CA PRO A 61 -12.48 -12.91 1.28
C PRO A 61 -11.25 -13.71 1.72
N ALA A 62 -11.45 -14.70 2.60
CA ALA A 62 -10.34 -15.48 3.17
C ALA A 62 -9.47 -16.14 2.08
N GLN A 63 -10.08 -16.62 1.00
CA GLN A 63 -9.40 -17.18 -0.16
C GLN A 63 -8.47 -16.19 -0.89
N VAL A 64 -8.81 -14.90 -0.90
CA VAL A 64 -7.95 -13.85 -1.47
C VAL A 64 -6.78 -13.59 -0.52
N ARG A 65 -7.06 -13.36 0.76
CA ARG A 65 -6.02 -13.14 1.79
C ARG A 65 -5.10 -14.35 1.99
N ALA A 66 -5.56 -15.54 1.63
CA ALA A 66 -4.77 -16.75 1.65
C ALA A 66 -3.65 -16.76 0.60
N ARG A 67 -3.84 -16.07 -0.53
CA ARG A 67 -2.97 -16.18 -1.71
C ARG A 67 -2.26 -14.87 -2.09
N TYR A 68 -2.72 -13.73 -1.59
CA TYR A 68 -2.13 -12.42 -1.86
C TYR A 68 -1.57 -11.75 -0.60
N ASP A 69 -0.39 -11.13 -0.73
CA ASP A 69 0.02 -10.12 0.24
C ASP A 69 -0.83 -8.88 0.00
N MET A 70 -1.50 -8.39 1.05
CA MET A 70 -2.24 -7.13 0.98
C MET A 70 -1.24 -5.98 1.15
N VAL A 71 -1.17 -5.08 0.18
CA VAL A 71 -0.22 -3.96 0.15
C VAL A 71 -0.99 -2.65 0.12
N ALA A 72 -0.51 -1.64 0.83
CA ALA A 72 -1.04 -0.29 0.79
C ALA A 72 0.09 0.73 0.73
N ILE A 73 -0.15 1.81 -0.02
CA ILE A 73 0.74 2.96 -0.16
C ILE A 73 -0.08 4.18 0.21
N ASP A 74 0.33 4.93 1.23
CA ASP A 74 -0.26 6.25 1.47
C ASP A 74 0.17 7.15 0.28
N PRO A 75 -0.75 7.74 -0.51
CA PRO A 75 -0.38 8.56 -1.67
C PRO A 75 0.47 9.78 -1.29
N ARG A 76 1.14 10.40 -2.28
CA ARG A 76 1.93 11.62 -2.07
C ARG A 76 1.14 12.69 -1.31
N GLY A 77 1.74 13.27 -0.25
CA GLY A 77 1.09 14.28 0.59
C GLY A 77 -0.07 13.79 1.45
N VAL A 78 -0.22 12.47 1.64
CA VAL A 78 -1.28 11.88 2.46
C VAL A 78 -0.69 11.14 3.64
N ALA A 79 -1.19 11.44 4.83
CA ALA A 79 -0.89 10.75 6.08
C ALA A 79 0.61 10.61 6.39
N ARG A 80 1.21 9.45 6.11
CA ARG A 80 2.61 9.14 6.45
C ARG A 80 3.60 9.42 5.32
N SER A 81 3.10 9.87 4.17
CA SER A 81 3.93 10.19 3.00
C SER A 81 4.22 11.68 2.93
N GLU A 82 5.49 12.05 2.73
CA GLU A 82 6.00 13.43 2.73
C GLU A 82 6.86 13.77 1.50
#